data_AF-A0A1A2CTP6-F1
#
_entry.id   AF-A0A1A2CTP6-F1
#
_cell.length_a   1.000
_cell.length_b   1.000
_cell.length_c   1.000
_cell.angle_alpha   90.00
_cell.angle_beta   90.00
_cell.angle_gamma   90.00
#
_symmetry.space_group_name_H-M   'P 1'
#
loop_
_entity.id
_entity.type
_entity.pdbx_description
1 polymer ?
#
loop_
_entity_poly.entity_id
_entity_poly.type
_entity_poly.pdbx_seq_one_letter_code
_entity_poly.pdbx_strand_id
1 'polypeptide(L)'
;MAVYVRKLFGIGKLPADLRAEIEAEEPFYLAEYVAVTRRFSGAIPGLRASHTVGSFVGSLAFTPERVLATLSVVPRLAGRMIDVRWDRAQTGAATAEISPTGLQLDLDVAQVDPKFSGQLSLHYKDAIPHDVLDRLPSRSLAFDMPPEYVFRAVGVTFSP
;
A
#
# COMPACT_ATOMS: atom_id res chain seq x y z
N MET A 1 6.00 -18.79 -7.28
CA MET A 1 5.28 -19.05 -8.55
C MET A 1 4.33 -17.91 -8.96
N ALA A 2 3.40 -17.46 -8.10
CA ALA A 2 2.33 -16.53 -8.49
C ALA A 2 2.78 -15.14 -9.00
N VAL A 3 3.90 -14.60 -8.49
CA VAL A 3 4.40 -13.28 -8.93
C VAL A 3 4.96 -13.33 -10.36
N TYR A 4 5.62 -14.42 -10.76
CA TYR A 4 6.20 -14.57 -12.10
C TYR A 4 5.12 -14.57 -13.19
N VAL A 5 4.00 -15.29 -12.97
CA VAL A 5 2.87 -15.28 -13.91
C VAL A 5 2.25 -13.89 -14.00
N ARG A 6 2.07 -13.19 -12.87
CA ARG A 6 1.52 -11.82 -12.82
C ARG A 6 2.42 -10.80 -13.51
N LYS A 7 3.75 -10.97 -13.41
CA LYS A 7 4.76 -10.15 -14.10
C LYS A 7 4.64 -10.25 -15.62
N LEU A 8 4.33 -11.42 -16.16
CA LEU A 8 4.08 -11.61 -17.60
C LEU A 8 2.87 -10.81 -18.10
N PHE A 9 1.88 -10.54 -17.23
CA PHE A 9 0.70 -9.74 -17.55
C PHE A 9 0.78 -8.28 -17.08
N GLY A 10 1.95 -7.83 -16.59
CA GLY A 10 2.14 -6.47 -16.08
C GLY A 10 1.34 -6.12 -14.82
N ILE A 11 0.86 -7.12 -14.08
CA ILE A 11 0.08 -6.92 -12.84
C ILE A 11 1.07 -6.64 -11.71
N GLY A 12 1.01 -5.44 -11.11
CA GLY A 12 1.98 -4.97 -10.12
C GLY A 12 2.98 -3.94 -10.62
N LYS A 13 2.87 -3.52 -11.88
CA LYS A 13 3.59 -2.37 -12.43
C LYS A 13 2.91 -1.07 -12.01
N LEU A 14 3.70 -0.01 -11.79
CA LEU A 14 3.14 1.32 -11.61
C LEU A 14 2.38 1.76 -12.88
N PRO A 15 1.21 2.42 -12.74
CA PRO A 15 0.56 3.11 -13.85
C PRO A 15 1.52 4.14 -14.47
N ALA A 16 1.45 4.35 -15.78
CA ALA A 16 2.43 5.17 -16.50
C ALA A 16 2.53 6.60 -15.94
N ASP A 17 1.39 7.22 -15.63
CA ASP A 17 1.36 8.58 -15.08
C ASP A 17 2.05 8.63 -13.71
N LEU A 18 1.74 7.67 -12.83
CA LEU A 18 2.34 7.57 -11.51
C LEU A 18 3.83 7.26 -11.58
N ARG A 19 4.24 6.46 -12.55
CA ARG A 19 5.64 6.17 -12.80
C ARG A 19 6.39 7.44 -13.22
N ALA A 20 5.81 8.25 -14.11
CA ALA A 20 6.40 9.50 -14.55
C ALA A 20 6.55 10.50 -13.39
N GLU A 21 5.53 10.62 -12.52
CA GLU A 21 5.62 11.41 -11.29
C GLU A 21 6.80 10.94 -10.41
N ILE A 22 6.87 9.64 -10.12
CA ILE A 22 7.89 9.08 -9.24
C ILE A 22 9.29 9.21 -9.85
N GLU A 23 9.46 9.00 -11.16
CA GLU A 23 10.74 9.18 -11.84
C GLU A 23 11.19 10.65 -11.84
N ALA A 24 10.27 11.61 -11.94
CA ALA A 24 10.57 13.04 -11.84
C ALA A 24 11.03 13.47 -10.43
N GLU A 25 10.64 12.73 -9.39
CA GLU A 25 11.10 12.94 -8.01
C GLU A 25 12.47 12.29 -7.72
N GLU A 26 13.11 11.65 -8.71
CA GLU A 26 14.40 10.96 -8.56
C GLU A 26 14.38 9.91 -7.41
N PRO A 27 13.64 8.80 -7.59
CA PRO A 27 13.42 7.84 -6.53
C PRO A 27 14.74 7.16 -6.16
N PHE A 28 15.06 7.11 -4.87
CA PHE A 28 16.20 6.34 -4.40
C PHE A 28 15.86 4.87 -4.13
N TYR A 29 14.57 4.53 -4.20
CA TYR A 29 14.09 3.16 -4.21
C TYR A 29 12.84 3.06 -5.07
N LEU A 30 12.81 2.11 -5.99
CA LEU A 30 11.63 1.75 -6.76
C LEU A 30 11.61 0.24 -6.99
N ALA A 31 10.60 -0.41 -6.44
CA ALA A 31 10.34 -1.82 -6.62
C ALA A 31 8.94 -2.02 -7.21
N GLU A 32 8.87 -2.73 -8.33
CA GLU A 32 7.63 -3.16 -8.95
C GLU A 32 7.47 -4.67 -8.81
N TYR A 33 6.24 -5.16 -8.94
CA TYR A 33 5.91 -6.57 -8.75
C TYR A 33 6.18 -7.09 -7.32
N VAL A 34 6.11 -6.21 -6.32
CA VAL A 34 6.29 -6.53 -4.90
C VAL A 34 5.16 -7.43 -4.44
N ALA A 35 5.47 -8.54 -3.77
CA ALA A 35 4.44 -9.43 -3.24
C ALA A 35 3.74 -8.77 -2.04
N VAL A 36 2.42 -8.65 -2.08
CA VAL A 36 1.65 -8.03 -1.00
C VAL A 36 0.74 -9.05 -0.33
N THR A 37 0.86 -9.17 0.99
CA THR A 37 -0.09 -9.97 1.80
C THR A 37 -1.10 -9.04 2.43
N ARG A 38 -2.37 -9.17 2.05
CA ARG A 38 -3.47 -8.45 2.69
C ARG A 38 -4.11 -9.34 3.74
N ARG A 39 -4.33 -8.81 4.95
CA ARG A 39 -5.21 -9.41 5.94
C ARG A 39 -6.35 -8.46 6.26
N PHE A 40 -7.55 -8.99 6.40
CA PHE A 40 -8.71 -8.20 6.79
C PHE A 40 -9.63 -9.03 7.68
N SER A 41 -10.06 -8.44 8.78
CA SER A 41 -11.13 -8.92 9.66
C SER A 41 -12.04 -7.74 9.98
N GLY A 42 -13.36 -7.93 9.96
CA GLY A 42 -14.29 -6.86 10.23
C GLY A 42 -15.49 -6.78 9.30
N ALA A 43 -16.12 -5.61 9.30
CA ALA A 43 -17.28 -5.30 8.47
C ALA A 43 -17.16 -3.89 7.89
N ILE A 44 -17.42 -3.79 6.59
CA ILE A 44 -17.66 -2.55 5.85
C ILE A 44 -18.93 -2.73 4.99
N PRO A 45 -19.55 -1.67 4.45
CA PRO A 45 -20.64 -1.81 3.49
C PRO A 45 -20.27 -2.78 2.35
N GLY A 46 -21.10 -3.80 2.12
CA GLY A 46 -20.86 -4.81 1.07
C GLY A 46 -19.88 -5.94 1.43
N LEU A 47 -19.24 -5.94 2.61
CA LEU A 47 -18.37 -7.04 3.04
C LEU A 47 -18.34 -7.22 4.55
N ARG A 48 -18.55 -8.46 5.00
CA ARG A 48 -18.26 -8.89 6.37
C ARG A 48 -17.36 -10.13 6.32
N ALA A 49 -16.28 -10.12 7.07
CA ALA A 49 -15.30 -11.19 7.11
C ALA A 49 -14.81 -11.41 8.54
N SER A 50 -14.84 -12.66 9.02
CA SER A 50 -14.23 -13.01 10.30
C SER A 50 -12.71 -12.89 10.27
N HIS A 51 -12.09 -13.43 9.21
CA HIS A 51 -10.68 -13.25 8.90
C HIS A 51 -10.42 -13.70 7.45
N THR A 52 -9.77 -12.84 6.66
CA THR A 52 -9.40 -13.13 5.27
C THR A 52 -7.94 -12.79 5.04
N VAL A 53 -7.24 -13.64 4.28
CA VAL A 53 -5.87 -13.40 3.83
C VAL A 53 -5.84 -13.52 2.31
N GLY A 54 -5.29 -12.52 1.63
CA GLY A 54 -5.15 -12.49 0.18
C GLY A 54 -3.72 -12.20 -0.26
N SER A 55 -3.30 -12.83 -1.35
CA SER A 55 -2.00 -12.57 -1.98
C SER A 55 -2.17 -11.73 -3.24
N PHE A 56 -1.63 -10.53 -3.17
CA PHE A 56 -1.67 -9.51 -4.22
C PHE A 56 -0.26 -9.17 -4.68
N VAL A 57 -0.18 -8.22 -5.61
CA VAL A 57 1.08 -7.64 -6.07
C VAL A 57 0.93 -6.13 -6.09
N GLY A 58 2.01 -5.43 -5.81
CA GLY A 58 2.05 -3.98 -5.73
C GLY A 58 3.35 -3.40 -6.24
N SER A 59 3.49 -2.10 -6.04
CA SER A 59 4.77 -1.40 -6.20
C SER A 59 5.04 -0.57 -4.96
N LEU A 60 6.32 -0.35 -4.67
CA LEU A 60 6.81 0.44 -3.56
C LEU A 60 7.87 1.41 -4.08
N ALA A 61 7.75 2.69 -3.71
CA ALA A 61 8.72 3.70 -4.07
C ALA A 61 9.02 4.60 -2.88
N PHE A 62 10.30 4.93 -2.71
CA PHE A 62 10.77 5.96 -1.79
C PHE A 62 11.47 7.04 -2.59
N THR A 63 10.95 8.26 -2.47
CA THR A 63 11.50 9.45 -3.11
C THR A 63 11.96 10.42 -2.03
N PRO A 64 12.76 11.45 -2.36
CA PRO A 64 13.08 12.52 -1.43
C PRO A 64 11.84 13.23 -0.87
N GLU A 65 10.69 13.14 -1.55
CA GLU A 65 9.46 13.83 -1.17
C GLU A 65 8.47 12.95 -0.39
N ARG A 66 8.33 11.67 -0.77
CA ARG A 66 7.25 10.81 -0.26
C ARG A 66 7.56 9.32 -0.23
N VAL A 67 6.70 8.60 0.49
CA VAL A 67 6.47 7.16 0.31
C VAL A 67 5.25 6.95 -0.56
N LEU A 68 5.41 6.07 -1.54
CA LEU A 68 4.31 5.60 -2.38
C LEU A 68 4.24 4.08 -2.39
N ALA A 69 3.06 3.53 -2.16
CA ALA A 69 2.79 2.10 -2.30
C ALA A 69 1.46 1.85 -2.99
N THR A 70 1.43 0.87 -3.89
CA THR A 70 0.24 0.51 -4.66
C THR A 70 -0.19 -0.93 -4.46
N LEU A 71 -1.48 -1.20 -4.61
CA LEU A 71 -2.04 -2.55 -4.63
C LEU A 71 -2.72 -2.79 -5.98
N SER A 72 -2.27 -3.81 -6.70
CA SER A 72 -2.89 -4.29 -7.94
C SER A 72 -3.80 -5.47 -7.66
N VAL A 73 -5.09 -5.28 -7.91
CA VAL A 73 -6.11 -6.34 -7.83
C VAL A 73 -6.40 -6.91 -9.21
N VAL A 74 -6.27 -6.09 -10.26
CA VAL A 74 -6.44 -6.44 -11.68
C VAL A 74 -5.34 -5.79 -12.53
N PRO A 75 -5.04 -6.30 -13.75
CA PRO A 75 -4.06 -5.68 -14.64
C PRO A 75 -4.38 -4.19 -14.91
N ARG A 76 -3.35 -3.35 -14.93
CA ARG A 76 -3.43 -1.89 -15.21
C ARG A 76 -4.22 -1.04 -14.21
N LEU A 77 -4.70 -1.62 -13.10
CA LEU A 77 -5.44 -0.91 -12.06
C LEU A 77 -4.74 -1.12 -10.70
N ALA A 78 -3.54 -0.54 -10.60
CA ALA A 78 -2.82 -0.42 -9.34
C ALA A 78 -3.35 0.81 -8.60
N GLY A 79 -4.00 0.60 -7.46
CA GLY A 79 -4.45 1.70 -6.63
C GLY A 79 -3.42 2.12 -5.62
N ARG A 80 -3.33 3.43 -5.37
CA ARG A 80 -2.57 3.97 -4.24
C ARG A 80 -3.16 3.40 -2.94
N MET A 81 -2.28 2.94 -2.07
CA MET A 81 -2.59 2.56 -0.68
C MET A 81 -1.81 3.44 0.30
N ILE A 82 -0.64 3.91 -0.12
CA ILE A 82 0.19 4.89 0.58
C ILE A 82 0.62 5.92 -0.46
N ASP A 83 0.43 7.19 -0.14
CA ASP A 83 0.94 8.33 -0.90
C ASP A 83 1.08 9.50 0.08
N VAL A 84 2.22 9.53 0.77
CA VAL A 84 2.43 10.37 1.94
C VAL A 84 3.78 11.04 1.85
N ARG A 85 3.77 12.38 1.90
CA ARG A 85 4.98 13.18 1.97
C ARG A 85 5.67 13.04 3.33
N TRP A 86 6.99 13.08 3.34
CA TRP A 86 7.77 13.02 4.58
C TRP A 86 7.54 14.20 5.51
N ASP A 87 7.28 15.38 4.93
CA ASP A 87 7.06 16.65 5.63
C ASP A 87 5.64 16.80 6.19
N ARG A 88 4.72 15.88 5.87
CA ARG A 88 3.36 15.90 6.37
C ARG A 88 3.33 15.56 7.86
N ALA A 89 2.39 16.18 8.58
CA ALA A 89 2.09 15.80 9.96
C ALA A 89 1.77 14.30 10.05
N GLN A 90 2.45 13.61 10.96
CA GLN A 90 2.33 12.17 11.17
C GLN A 90 1.11 11.87 12.04
N THR A 91 -0.07 12.09 11.48
CA THR A 91 -1.36 11.93 12.15
C THR A 91 -2.31 11.14 11.26
N GLY A 92 -3.11 10.29 11.87
CA GLY A 92 -4.18 9.56 11.19
C GLY A 92 -4.26 8.10 11.61
N ALA A 93 -5.25 7.42 11.06
CA ALA A 93 -5.63 6.07 11.43
C ALA A 93 -4.67 4.98 10.91
N ALA A 94 -4.02 5.22 9.78
CA ALA A 94 -3.14 4.24 9.15
C ALA A 94 -1.70 4.46 9.61
N THR A 95 -1.03 3.37 10.00
CA THR A 95 0.39 3.38 10.34
C THR A 95 1.19 2.53 9.37
N ALA A 96 2.29 3.07 8.85
CA ALA A 96 3.22 2.33 8.00
C ALA A 96 4.60 2.24 8.65
N GLU A 97 5.16 1.04 8.71
CA GLU A 97 6.49 0.75 9.22
C GLU A 97 7.37 0.20 8.09
N ILE A 98 8.57 0.76 7.94
CA ILE A 98 9.55 0.40 6.93
C ILE A 98 10.71 -0.33 7.59
N SER A 99 11.04 -1.52 7.08
CA SER A 99 12.06 -2.40 7.63
C SER A 99 12.85 -3.11 6.53
N PRO A 100 13.93 -3.85 6.85
CA PRO A 100 14.67 -4.61 5.84
C PRO A 100 13.84 -5.67 5.09
N THR A 101 12.70 -6.08 5.63
CA THR A 101 11.81 -7.08 5.01
C THR A 101 10.67 -6.47 4.20
N GLY A 102 10.61 -5.14 4.15
CA GLY A 102 9.67 -4.39 3.33
C GLY A 102 8.89 -3.36 4.12
N LEU A 103 7.63 -3.16 3.74
CA LEU A 103 6.74 -2.19 4.36
C LEU A 103 5.51 -2.89 4.92
N GLN A 104 5.23 -2.64 6.20
CA GLN A 104 4.02 -3.09 6.89
C GLN A 104 3.07 -1.89 7.05
N LEU A 105 1.82 -2.06 6.66
CA LEU A 105 0.74 -1.09 6.83
C LEU A 105 -0.34 -1.71 7.69
N ASP A 106 -0.76 -1.01 8.74
CA ASP A 106 -1.83 -1.41 9.64
C ASP A 106 -2.84 -0.27 9.81
N LEU A 107 -4.11 -0.64 9.91
CA LEU A 107 -5.23 0.31 9.98
C LEU A 107 -6.41 -0.28 10.76
N ASP A 108 -6.86 0.45 11.77
CA ASP A 108 -8.20 0.30 12.32
C ASP A 108 -9.20 1.00 11.39
N VAL A 109 -10.01 0.23 10.68
CA VAL A 109 -10.93 0.79 9.67
C VAL A 109 -12.05 1.61 10.30
N ALA A 110 -12.35 1.43 11.59
CA ALA A 110 -13.36 2.23 12.29
C ALA A 110 -12.93 3.70 12.45
N GLN A 111 -11.63 3.99 12.39
CA GLN A 111 -11.10 5.35 12.42
C GLN A 111 -11.19 6.06 11.06
N VAL A 112 -11.49 5.32 9.98
CA VAL A 112 -11.68 5.88 8.62
C VAL A 112 -13.14 6.26 8.39
N ASP A 113 -14.08 5.39 8.76
CA ASP A 113 -15.51 5.65 8.68
C ASP A 113 -16.21 4.94 9.85
N PRO A 114 -17.13 5.60 10.58
CA PRO A 114 -17.83 5.01 11.72
C PRO A 114 -18.73 3.81 11.35
N LYS A 115 -19.06 3.62 10.06
CA LYS A 115 -19.78 2.44 9.56
C LYS A 115 -18.87 1.22 9.44
N PHE A 116 -17.55 1.42 9.51
CA PHE A 116 -16.57 0.35 9.40
C PHE A 116 -16.20 -0.18 10.79
N SER A 117 -15.78 -1.43 10.84
CA SER A 117 -15.23 -2.04 12.05
C SER A 117 -14.21 -3.08 11.67
N GLY A 118 -13.16 -3.22 12.48
CA GLY A 118 -12.14 -4.25 12.33
C GLY A 118 -10.79 -3.70 11.89
N GLN A 119 -9.98 -4.56 11.28
CA GLN A 119 -8.57 -4.29 11.02
C GLN A 119 -8.21 -4.66 9.58
N LEU A 120 -7.44 -3.79 8.94
CA LEU A 120 -6.81 -4.03 7.64
C LEU A 120 -5.30 -3.96 7.81
N SER A 121 -4.60 -4.97 7.29
CA SER A 121 -3.13 -4.91 7.18
C SER A 121 -2.62 -5.32 5.81
N LEU A 122 -1.61 -4.61 5.32
CA LEU A 122 -0.89 -4.92 4.08
C LEU A 122 0.59 -5.08 4.38
N HIS A 123 1.17 -6.20 4.00
CA HIS A 123 2.62 -6.42 4.06
C HIS A 123 3.19 -6.48 2.66
N TYR A 124 3.92 -5.44 2.26
CA TYR A 124 4.74 -5.38 1.06
C TYR A 124 6.06 -6.09 1.34
N LYS A 125 6.27 -7.26 0.74
CA LYS A 125 7.42 -8.11 1.01
C LYS A 125 8.51 -7.82 0.00
N ASP A 126 9.54 -7.13 0.45
CA ASP A 126 10.68 -6.78 -0.39
C ASP A 126 11.95 -6.64 0.44
N ALA A 127 13.10 -7.00 -0.13
CA ALA A 127 14.37 -6.91 0.58
C ALA A 127 14.93 -5.49 0.39
N ILE A 128 14.59 -4.58 1.31
CA ILE A 128 15.02 -3.18 1.24
C ILE A 128 16.48 -3.09 1.72
N PRO A 129 17.42 -2.61 0.88
CA PRO A 129 18.82 -2.47 1.27
C PRO A 129 19.04 -1.50 2.44
N HIS A 130 20.09 -1.73 3.24
CA HIS A 130 20.40 -0.88 4.39
C HIS A 130 20.72 0.57 3.98
N ASP A 131 21.43 0.78 2.88
CA ASP A 131 21.72 2.11 2.34
C ASP A 131 20.45 2.87 1.94
N VAL A 132 19.41 2.18 1.51
CA VAL A 132 18.08 2.77 1.27
C VAL A 132 17.42 3.14 2.60
N LEU A 133 17.45 2.24 3.58
CA LEU A 133 16.84 2.47 4.91
C LEU A 133 17.51 3.62 5.68
N ASP A 134 18.79 3.86 5.44
CA ASP A 134 19.57 4.93 6.08
C ASP A 134 19.30 6.30 5.42
N ARG A 135 18.77 6.31 4.20
CA ARG A 135 18.32 7.52 3.49
C ARG A 135 16.90 7.97 3.87
N LEU A 136 16.13 7.12 4.55
CA LEU A 136 14.75 7.43 4.91
C LEU A 136 14.70 8.54 5.97
N PRO A 137 13.91 9.60 5.77
CA PRO A 137 13.67 10.61 6.81
C PRO A 137 12.99 10.03 8.06
N SER A 138 12.15 9.01 7.87
CA SER A 138 11.51 8.26 8.95
C SER A 138 11.27 6.81 8.53
N ARG A 139 11.29 5.90 9.50
CA ARG A 139 10.90 4.48 9.31
C ARG A 139 9.48 4.19 9.74
N SER A 140 8.81 5.14 10.38
CA SER A 140 7.41 5.02 10.82
C SER A 140 6.61 6.23 10.36
N LEU A 141 5.44 5.98 9.80
CA LEU A 141 4.55 6.99 9.26
C LEU A 141 3.13 6.80 9.80
N ALA A 142 2.42 7.90 10.04
CA ALA A 142 1.00 7.89 10.35
C ALA A 142 0.26 8.87 9.43
N PHE A 143 -0.85 8.44 8.85
CA PHE A 143 -1.57 9.23 7.86
C PHE A 143 -3.06 8.88 7.79
N ASP A 144 -3.86 9.83 7.31
CA ASP A 144 -5.26 9.59 6.99
C ASP A 144 -5.40 8.77 5.71
N MET A 145 -6.19 7.71 5.77
CA MET A 145 -6.52 6.88 4.61
C MET A 145 -7.95 7.16 4.17
N PRO A 146 -8.21 7.48 2.89
CA PRO A 146 -9.56 7.66 2.41
C PRO A 146 -10.32 6.32 2.38
N PRO A 147 -11.65 6.30 2.60
CA PRO A 147 -12.45 5.08 2.59
C PRO A 147 -12.30 4.26 1.30
N GLU A 148 -12.13 4.92 0.16
CA GLU A 148 -11.95 4.30 -1.16
C GLU A 148 -10.74 3.35 -1.23
N TYR A 149 -9.68 3.60 -0.45
CA TYR A 149 -8.51 2.72 -0.38
C TYR A 149 -8.85 1.44 0.38
N VAL A 150 -9.66 1.53 1.44
CA VAL A 150 -10.15 0.37 2.19
C VAL A 150 -11.00 -0.52 1.30
N PHE A 151 -11.99 0.05 0.61
CA PHE A 151 -12.84 -0.69 -0.35
C PHE A 151 -12.01 -1.41 -1.42
N ARG A 152 -11.03 -0.71 -1.99
CA ARG A 152 -10.12 -1.27 -2.99
C ARG A 152 -9.28 -2.42 -2.44
N ALA A 153 -8.73 -2.28 -1.24
CA ALA A 153 -7.93 -3.32 -0.59
C ALA A 153 -8.72 -4.60 -0.34
N VAL A 154 -10.03 -4.47 -0.07
CA VAL A 154 -10.90 -5.62 0.17
C VAL A 154 -11.62 -6.14 -1.07
N GLY A 155 -11.54 -5.45 -2.21
CA GLY A 155 -12.12 -5.86 -3.49
C GLY A 155 -13.62 -5.60 -3.61
N VAL A 156 -14.12 -4.58 -2.92
CA VAL A 156 -15.53 -4.15 -2.96
C VAL A 156 -15.62 -2.84 -3.74
N THR A 157 -16.64 -2.70 -4.59
CA THR A 157 -16.88 -1.45 -5.32
C THR A 157 -17.25 -0.33 -4.35
N PHE A 158 -16.55 0.80 -4.42
CA PHE A 158 -16.91 1.99 -3.65
C PHE A 158 -18.16 2.64 -4.25
N SER A 159 -19.19 2.83 -3.43
CA SER A 159 -20.36 3.64 -3.75
C SER A 159 -20.47 4.73 -2.68
N PRO A 160 -20.10 5.98 -2.97
CA PRO A 160 -20.16 7.09 -2.02
C PRO A 160 -21.59 7.44 -1.61
#